data_AF-A0A8R1IRI2-F1
#
_entry.id   AF-A0A8R1IRI2-F1
#
_cell.length_a   1.000
_cell.length_b   1.000
_cell.length_c   1.000
_cell.angle_alpha   90.00
_cell.angle_beta   90.00
_cell.angle_gamma   90.00
#
_symmetry.space_group_name_H-M   'P 1'
#
loop_
_entity.id
_entity.type
_entity.pdbx_description
1 polymer ?
#
loop_
_entity_poly.entity_id
_entity_poly.type
_entity_poly.pdbx_seq_one_letter_code
_entity_poly.pdbx_strand_id
1 'polypeptide(L)'
;MSFAQAQDVYMRLKREKDEERQRERDEREKRNETIAATNKSRKKMNQALAKKNKKGQPNLNAQMDVLLERIQKRVDKEKNGE
;
A
#
# COMPACT_ATOMS: atom_id res chain seq x y z
N MET A 1 -28.19 37.26 14.14
CA MET A 1 -26.92 36.66 14.56
C MET A 1 -25.96 37.77 14.94
N SER A 2 -25.36 37.71 16.12
CA SER A 2 -24.28 38.62 16.52
C SER A 2 -22.95 38.20 15.88
N PHE A 3 -22.04 39.15 15.65
CA PHE A 3 -20.69 38.89 15.12
C PHE A 3 -19.94 37.80 15.93
N ALA A 4 -20.06 37.83 17.26
CA ALA A 4 -19.44 36.83 18.13
C ALA A 4 -20.00 35.41 17.88
N GLN A 5 -21.30 35.29 17.64
CA GLN A 5 -21.94 34.01 17.31
C GLN A 5 -21.49 33.49 15.93
N ALA A 6 -21.36 34.41 14.96
CA ALA A 6 -20.88 34.06 13.62
C ALA A 6 -19.41 33.60 13.64
N GLN A 7 -18.57 34.25 14.45
CA GLN A 7 -17.16 33.89 14.62
C GLN A 7 -16.98 32.50 15.26
N ASP A 8 -17.75 32.20 16.30
CA ASP A 8 -17.71 30.88 16.97
C ASP A 8 -18.14 29.75 16.02
N VAL A 9 -19.23 29.96 15.26
CA VAL A 9 -19.67 29.00 14.22
C VAL A 9 -18.59 28.80 13.16
N TYR A 10 -17.97 29.88 12.67
CA TYR A 10 -16.88 29.78 11.70
C TYR A 10 -15.69 28.97 12.22
N MET A 11 -15.27 29.20 13.47
CA MET A 11 -14.15 28.49 14.06
C MET A 11 -14.44 27.00 14.24
N ARG A 12 -15.68 26.63 14.60
CA ARG A 12 -16.12 25.22 14.67
C ARG A 12 -16.08 24.56 13.30
N LEU A 13 -16.68 25.19 12.28
CA LEU A 13 -16.69 24.67 10.91
C LEU A 13 -15.27 24.53 10.35
N LYS A 14 -14.38 25.48 10.65
CA LYS A 14 -12.99 25.42 10.24
C LYS A 14 -12.28 24.22 10.87
N ARG A 15 -12.48 23.99 12.17
CA ARG A 15 -11.90 22.85 12.88
C ARG A 15 -12.43 21.52 12.36
N GLU A 16 -13.74 21.40 12.16
CA GLU A 16 -14.35 20.18 11.58
C GLU A 16 -13.78 19.87 10.20
N LYS A 17 -13.62 20.89 9.34
CA LYS A 17 -13.02 20.74 8.01
C LYS A 17 -11.53 20.39 8.06
N ASP A 18 -10.80 20.84 9.07
CA ASP A 18 -9.40 20.47 9.27
C ASP A 18 -9.27 19.02 9.74
N GLU A 19 -10.14 18.59 10.65
CA GLU A 19 -10.21 17.20 11.14
C GLU A 19 -10.63 16.22 10.02
N GLU A 20 -11.63 16.58 9.21
CA GLU A 20 -12.07 15.79 8.05
C GLU A 20 -10.94 15.62 7.02
N ARG A 21 -10.26 16.72 6.66
CA ARG A 21 -9.10 16.66 5.75
C ARG A 21 -7.98 15.79 6.28
N GLN A 22 -7.75 15.78 7.60
CA GLN A 22 -6.73 14.93 8.17
C GLN A 22 -7.13 13.45 8.07
N ARG A 23 -8.40 13.11 8.38
CA ARG A 23 -8.91 11.74 8.24
C ARG A 23 -8.82 11.24 6.79
N GLU A 24 -9.21 12.06 5.82
CA GLU A 24 -9.09 11.71 4.40
C GLU A 24 -7.64 11.45 3.98
N ARG A 25 -6.69 12.23 4.50
CA ARG A 25 -5.26 12.02 4.25
C ARG A 25 -4.79 10.71 4.83
N ASP A 26 -5.10 10.44 6.09
CA ASP A 26 -4.70 9.21 6.78
C ASP A 26 -5.28 7.96 6.10
N GLU A 27 -6.55 8.01 5.68
CA GLU A 27 -7.19 6.93 4.92
C GLU A 27 -6.54 6.73 3.54
N ARG A 28 -6.22 7.83 2.85
CA ARG A 28 -5.56 7.78 1.55
C ARG A 28 -4.14 7.23 1.66
N GLU A 29 -3.41 7.59 2.70
CA GLU A 29 -2.06 7.08 2.97
C GLU A 29 -2.11 5.56 3.24
N LYS A 30 -2.97 5.10 4.15
CA LYS A 30 -3.15 3.65 4.40
C LYS A 30 -3.53 2.87 3.14
N ARG A 31 -4.41 3.43 2.31
CA ARG A 31 -4.79 2.84 1.02
C ARG A 31 -3.60 2.78 0.06
N ASN A 32 -2.84 3.86 -0.05
CA ASN A 32 -1.67 3.94 -0.92
C ASN A 32 -0.58 2.96 -0.49
N GLU A 33 -0.34 2.80 0.81
CA GLU A 33 0.62 1.83 1.36
C GLU A 33 0.26 0.39 0.99
N THR A 34 -1.02 0.02 1.15
CA THR A 34 -1.53 -1.31 0.80
C THR A 34 -1.36 -1.60 -0.69
N ILE A 35 -1.69 -0.62 -1.53
CA ILE A 35 -1.53 -0.71 -3.00
C ILE A 35 -0.04 -0.78 -3.37
N ALA A 36 0.81 0.03 -2.75
CA ALA A 36 2.24 0.05 -3.02
C ALA A 36 2.92 -1.29 -2.68
N ALA A 37 2.58 -1.89 -1.54
CA ALA A 37 3.08 -3.20 -1.14
C ALA A 37 2.68 -4.29 -2.15
N THR A 38 1.42 -4.29 -2.56
CA THR A 38 0.87 -5.24 -3.54
C THR A 38 1.53 -5.06 -4.92
N ASN A 39 1.66 -3.82 -5.38
CA ASN A 39 2.28 -3.50 -6.67
C ASN A 39 3.77 -3.84 -6.71
N LYS A 40 4.51 -3.62 -5.62
CA LYS A 40 5.94 -3.98 -5.52
C LYS A 40 6.13 -5.49 -5.69
N SER A 41 5.30 -6.28 -5.01
CA SER A 41 5.31 -7.74 -5.13
C SER A 41 4.98 -8.20 -6.55
N ARG A 42 3.91 -7.65 -7.15
CA ARG A 42 3.52 -7.95 -8.54
C ARG A 42 4.60 -7.57 -9.55
N LYS A 43 5.26 -6.43 -9.38
CA LYS A 43 6.34 -5.98 -10.27
C LYS A 43 7.52 -6.95 -10.26
N LYS A 44 7.99 -7.38 -9.08
CA LYS A 44 9.07 -8.36 -8.95
C LYS A 44 8.72 -9.68 -9.65
N MET A 45 7.50 -10.16 -9.46
CA MET A 45 6.99 -11.36 -10.11
C MET A 45 7.03 -11.27 -11.63
N ASN A 46 6.47 -10.18 -12.16
CA ASN A 46 6.43 -9.96 -13.60
C ASN A 46 7.85 -9.87 -14.19
N GLN A 47 8.79 -9.23 -13.48
CA GLN A 47 10.19 -9.17 -13.91
C GLN A 47 10.82 -10.57 -13.97
N ALA A 48 10.60 -11.41 -12.97
CA ALA A 48 11.12 -12.77 -12.95
C ALA A 48 10.53 -13.64 -14.07
N LEU A 49 9.21 -13.57 -14.28
CA LEU A 49 8.52 -14.31 -15.33
C LEU A 49 8.91 -13.83 -16.74
N ALA A 50 9.21 -12.55 -16.90
CA ALA A 50 9.67 -11.98 -18.16
C ALA A 50 11.14 -12.32 -18.49
N LYS A 51 11.95 -12.70 -17.49
CA LYS A 51 13.36 -13.07 -17.72
C LYS A 51 13.44 -14.33 -18.57
N LYS A 52 14.25 -14.23 -19.63
CA LYS A 52 14.57 -15.33 -20.53
C LYS A 52 16.07 -15.63 -20.50
N ASN A 53 16.44 -16.86 -20.79
CA ASN A 53 17.83 -17.26 -20.99
C ASN A 53 18.33 -16.83 -22.38
N LYS A 54 19.62 -17.05 -22.68
CA LYS A 54 20.21 -16.73 -23.99
C LYS A 54 19.52 -17.42 -25.18
N LYS A 55 18.83 -18.54 -24.93
CA LYS A 55 18.05 -19.29 -25.93
C LYS A 55 16.59 -18.82 -26.03
N GLY A 56 16.22 -17.74 -25.33
CA GLY A 56 14.87 -17.17 -25.33
C GLY A 56 13.84 -17.94 -24.49
N GLN A 57 14.24 -19.01 -23.80
CA GLN A 57 13.35 -19.77 -22.93
C GLN A 57 13.19 -19.09 -21.57
N PRO A 58 12.08 -19.32 -20.85
CA PRO A 58 11.90 -18.77 -19.52
C PRO A 58 13.04 -19.13 -18.55
N ASN A 59 13.49 -18.18 -17.75
CA ASN A 59 14.51 -18.42 -16.75
C ASN A 59 13.90 -19.07 -15.50
N LEU A 60 13.96 -20.41 -15.42
CA LEU A 60 13.40 -21.19 -14.32
C LEU A 60 13.95 -20.78 -12.96
N ASN A 61 15.24 -20.45 -12.86
CA ASN A 61 15.85 -20.03 -11.60
C ASN A 61 15.20 -18.74 -11.09
N ALA A 62 15.01 -17.75 -11.96
CA ALA A 62 14.32 -16.50 -11.60
C ALA A 62 12.88 -16.73 -11.14
N GLN A 63 12.17 -17.70 -11.76
CA GLN A 63 10.82 -18.06 -11.35
C GLN A 63 10.80 -18.79 -9.99
N MET A 64 11.80 -19.65 -9.76
CA MET A 64 12.01 -20.37 -8.50
C MET A 64 12.19 -19.38 -7.33
N ASP A 65 12.99 -18.34 -7.51
CA ASP A 65 13.25 -17.33 -6.49
C ASP A 65 11.96 -16.67 -6.00
N VAL A 66 11.04 -16.36 -6.92
CA VAL A 66 9.73 -15.77 -6.59
C VAL A 66 8.82 -16.75 -5.84
N LEU A 67 8.84 -18.03 -6.22
CA LEU A 67 8.11 -19.08 -5.51
C LEU A 67 8.63 -19.26 -4.09
N LEU A 68 9.96 -19.30 -3.92
CA LEU A 68 10.60 -19.40 -2.62
C LEU A 68 10.30 -18.17 -1.74
N GLU A 69 10.38 -16.95 -2.28
CA GLU A 69 10.00 -15.72 -1.55
C GLU A 69 8.53 -15.77 -1.08
N ARG A 70 7.62 -16.33 -1.90
CA ARG A 70 6.22 -16.50 -1.53
C ARG A 70 6.02 -17.53 -0.41
N ILE A 71 6.72 -18.66 -0.49
CA ILE A 71 6.65 -19.70 0.55
C ILE A 71 7.18 -19.13 1.87
N GLN A 72 8.35 -18.48 1.83
CA GLN A 72 8.95 -17.88 3.02
C GLN A 72 7.99 -16.88 3.69
N LYS A 73 7.34 -16.00 2.92
CA LYS A 73 6.34 -15.05 3.45
C LYS A 73 5.14 -15.73 4.10
N ARG A 74 4.70 -16.89 3.61
CA ARG A 74 3.60 -17.65 4.25
C ARG A 74 4.06 -18.24 5.57
N VAL A 75 5.23 -18.87 5.57
CA VAL A 75 5.84 -19.45 6.77
C VAL A 75 6.08 -18.38 7.85
N ASP A 76 6.54 -17.20 7.46
CA ASP A 76 6.80 -16.11 8.41
C ASP A 76 5.50 -15.58 9.02
N LYS A 77 4.41 -15.49 8.24
CA LYS A 77 3.08 -15.12 8.76
C LYS A 77 2.54 -16.14 9.75
N GLU A 78 2.62 -17.42 9.39
CA GLU A 78 2.23 -18.53 10.27
C GLU A 78 3.02 -18.53 11.59
N LYS A 79 4.33 -18.22 11.55
CA LYS A 79 5.18 -18.11 12.74
C LYS A 79 4.85 -16.89 13.62
N ASN A 80 4.48 -15.78 13.00
CA ASN A 80 4.19 -14.53 13.71
C ASN A 80 2.74 -14.44 14.22
N GLY A 81 1.90 -15.44 13.92
CA GLY A 81 0.50 -15.47 14.36
C GLY A 81 -0.40 -14.44 13.65
N GLU A 82 -0.01 -14.01 12.45
CA GLU A 82 -0.78 -13.09 11.59
C GLU A 82 -1.67 -13.82 10.57
#